data_AF-A0A516RIT0-F1
#
_entry.id   AF-A0A516RIT0-F1
#
_cell.length_a   1.000
_cell.length_b   1.000
_cell.length_c   1.000
_cell.angle_alpha   90.00
_cell.angle_beta   90.00
_cell.angle_gamma   90.00
#
_symmetry.space_group_name_H-M   'P 1'
#
loop_
_entity.id
_entity.type
_entity.pdbx_description
1 polymer ?
#
loop_
_entity_poly.entity_id
_entity_poly.type
_entity_poly.pdbx_seq_one_letter_code
_entity_poly.pdbx_strand_id
1 'polypeptide(L)'
;MTLRIDISGLPSERLRFAASPLAELTAMLHVLAEPGHHPQFAGWAGDVWAGLRPELAERLREAEFLWRSSQADFLLPARPRPTLAEELDDVDRIDDEAYVTAALVTTCGSNRLRSAAPSPLTDASARERALDLAQARGPRQEAFAERLLADPAAVRARVRRTLEQCADAFFDAAWTGVAVRLATDLRLKHDLLRRQGVGAALASASGAVALAPDGDCIVVDKLQDKATSAHGTGVTFIPSVFGSPHLVVVHAPGWQPVVQYPVAEPGPAEPVPLETVTLRLDALAHPLRLRLLRTLARGPHTTGELAHAWELSRPEVSRHLAVLRRAGLLTSRRHGRYVRHALKVPDLSALGTDLLAAVLR
;
A
#
# COMPACT_ATOMS: atom_id res chain seq x y z
N MET A 1 10.76 -6.27 -9.29
CA MET A 1 10.06 -5.46 -10.31
C MET A 1 9.93 -4.06 -9.71
N THR A 2 9.97 -2.99 -10.49
CA THR A 2 10.13 -1.63 -9.94
C THR A 2 9.38 -0.57 -10.72
N LEU A 3 8.77 0.37 -10.01
CA LEU A 3 8.36 1.64 -10.58
C LEU A 3 9.51 2.65 -10.46
N ARG A 4 9.89 3.27 -11.57
CA ARG A 4 10.91 4.32 -11.64
C ARG A 4 10.25 5.68 -11.88
N ILE A 5 10.55 6.65 -11.04
CA ILE A 5 10.13 8.05 -11.18
C ILE A 5 11.39 8.87 -11.50
N ASP A 6 11.51 9.29 -12.74
CA ASP A 6 12.58 10.19 -13.19
C ASP A 6 12.39 11.58 -12.56
N ILE A 7 13.41 12.03 -11.83
CA ILE A 7 13.50 13.33 -11.18
C ILE A 7 14.78 14.09 -11.62
N SER A 8 15.41 13.71 -12.73
CA SER A 8 16.63 14.37 -13.23
C SER A 8 16.44 15.88 -13.35
N GLY A 9 17.34 16.64 -12.73
CA GLY A 9 17.29 18.11 -12.75
C GLY A 9 16.12 18.73 -11.98
N LEU A 10 15.34 17.94 -11.24
CA LEU A 10 14.27 18.45 -10.40
C LEU A 10 14.84 19.02 -9.09
N PRO A 11 14.60 20.30 -8.74
CA PRO A 11 15.07 20.84 -7.47
C PRO A 11 14.36 20.15 -6.30
N SER A 12 15.07 19.93 -5.20
CA SER A 12 14.56 19.21 -4.02
C SER A 12 13.29 19.83 -3.43
N GLU A 13 13.07 21.14 -3.64
CA GLU A 13 11.86 21.88 -3.25
C GLU A 13 10.57 21.37 -3.92
N ARG A 14 10.71 20.68 -5.07
CA ARG A 14 9.62 20.06 -5.81
C ARG A 14 9.30 18.64 -5.31
N LEU A 15 10.05 18.13 -4.32
CA LEU A 15 9.70 16.94 -3.56
C LEU A 15 8.96 17.37 -2.29
N ARG A 16 7.64 17.19 -2.29
CA ARG A 16 6.76 17.72 -1.26
C ARG A 16 6.25 16.61 -0.36
N PHE A 17 6.38 16.77 0.95
CA PHE A 17 5.67 15.95 1.93
C PHE A 17 4.49 16.76 2.49
N ALA A 18 3.26 16.27 2.32
CA ALA A 18 2.04 16.97 2.77
C ALA A 18 0.92 15.97 3.13
N ALA A 19 0.09 16.32 4.11
CA ALA A 19 -1.09 15.55 4.48
C ALA A 19 -2.26 15.93 3.56
N SER A 20 -3.12 14.95 3.25
CA SER A 20 -4.34 15.13 2.47
C SER A 20 -5.52 14.48 3.19
N PRO A 21 -6.54 15.25 3.59
CA PRO A 21 -7.81 14.70 4.09
C PRO A 21 -8.47 13.71 3.12
N LEU A 22 -8.48 14.01 1.82
CA LEU A 22 -9.09 13.17 0.77
C LEU A 22 -8.35 11.85 0.60
N ALA A 23 -7.00 11.88 0.55
CA ALA A 23 -6.21 10.66 0.45
C ALA A 23 -6.37 9.77 1.70
N GLU A 24 -6.49 10.36 2.88
CA GLU A 24 -6.71 9.62 4.12
C GLU A 24 -8.12 9.02 4.19
N LEU A 25 -9.14 9.78 3.82
CA LEU A 25 -10.50 9.26 3.70
C LEU A 25 -10.56 8.09 2.71
N THR A 26 -9.83 8.18 1.59
CA THR A 26 -9.74 7.10 0.60
C THR A 26 -9.05 5.86 1.17
N ALA A 27 -8.01 6.03 2.00
CA ALA A 27 -7.39 4.92 2.73
C ALA A 27 -8.34 4.28 3.75
N MET A 28 -9.16 5.07 4.46
CA MET A 28 -10.18 4.57 5.36
C MET A 28 -11.27 3.77 4.62
N LEU A 29 -11.70 4.24 3.44
CA LEU A 29 -12.63 3.49 2.59
C LEU A 29 -12.04 2.18 2.09
N HIS A 30 -10.74 2.16 1.76
CA HIS A 30 -10.01 0.94 1.42
C HIS A 30 -10.02 -0.08 2.58
N VAL A 31 -9.78 0.38 3.81
CA VAL A 31 -9.87 -0.46 5.02
C VAL A 31 -11.27 -1.04 5.21
N LEU A 32 -12.33 -0.27 4.96
CA LEU A 32 -13.71 -0.77 5.04
C LEU A 32 -14.02 -1.83 3.97
N ALA A 33 -13.43 -1.70 2.78
CA ALA A 33 -13.60 -2.64 1.68
C ALA A 33 -12.79 -3.93 1.88
N GLU A 34 -11.60 -3.84 2.50
CA GLU A 34 -10.68 -4.97 2.69
C GLU A 34 -10.12 -5.03 4.13
N PRO A 35 -10.95 -5.21 5.16
CA PRO A 35 -10.48 -5.21 6.56
C PRO A 35 -9.46 -6.32 6.85
N GLY A 36 -9.46 -7.40 6.06
CA GLY A 36 -8.48 -8.48 6.16
C GLY A 36 -7.04 -8.06 5.82
N HIS A 37 -6.86 -7.00 5.02
CA HIS A 37 -5.54 -6.41 4.75
C HIS A 37 -5.02 -5.56 5.91
N HIS A 38 -5.93 -5.15 6.80
CA HIS A 38 -5.74 -4.11 7.82
C HIS A 38 -6.15 -4.61 9.20
N PRO A 39 -5.49 -5.65 9.74
CA PRO A 39 -5.91 -6.31 10.98
C PRO A 39 -5.97 -5.36 12.17
N GLN A 40 -5.11 -4.34 12.22
CA GLN A 40 -5.10 -3.31 13.26
C GLN A 40 -6.35 -2.41 13.26
N PHE A 41 -7.06 -2.34 12.13
CA PHE A 41 -8.28 -1.54 11.97
C PHE A 41 -9.56 -2.40 11.86
N ALA A 42 -9.46 -3.72 12.04
CA ALA A 42 -10.62 -4.61 11.90
C ALA A 42 -11.76 -4.27 12.88
N GLY A 43 -11.44 -3.91 14.13
CA GLY A 43 -12.43 -3.46 15.11
C GLY A 43 -13.11 -2.16 14.69
N TRP A 44 -12.31 -1.16 14.31
CA TRP A 44 -12.81 0.13 13.80
C TRP A 44 -13.72 -0.05 12.58
N ALA A 45 -13.33 -0.88 11.62
CA ALA A 45 -14.13 -1.15 10.43
C ALA A 45 -15.48 -1.81 10.79
N GLY A 46 -15.50 -2.73 11.75
CA GLY A 46 -16.71 -3.34 12.27
C GLY A 46 -17.66 -2.31 12.89
N ASP A 47 -17.13 -1.43 13.72
CA ASP A 47 -17.92 -0.36 14.38
C ASP A 47 -18.51 0.61 13.35
N VAL A 48 -17.73 1.03 12.36
CA VAL A 48 -18.22 1.89 11.27
C VAL A 48 -19.34 1.21 10.50
N TRP A 49 -19.14 -0.04 10.04
CA TRP A 49 -20.19 -0.77 9.31
C TRP A 49 -21.47 -0.96 10.12
N ALA A 50 -21.37 -1.13 11.44
CA ALA A 50 -22.52 -1.24 12.33
C ALA A 50 -23.27 0.10 12.52
N GLY A 51 -22.55 1.24 12.45
CA GLY A 51 -23.11 2.57 12.63
C GLY A 51 -23.60 3.27 11.34
N LEU A 52 -23.23 2.76 10.17
CA LEU A 52 -23.61 3.37 8.89
C LEU A 52 -25.12 3.26 8.61
N ARG A 53 -25.68 4.35 8.05
CA ARG A 53 -27.04 4.33 7.49
C ARG A 53 -27.12 3.29 6.36
N PRO A 54 -28.22 2.50 6.25
CA PRO A 54 -28.34 1.43 5.25
C PRO A 54 -28.06 1.90 3.81
N GLU A 55 -28.54 3.08 3.44
CA GLU A 55 -28.41 3.63 2.08
C GLU A 55 -26.95 4.00 1.74
N LEU A 56 -26.20 4.50 2.72
CA LEU A 56 -24.77 4.79 2.55
C LEU A 56 -23.97 3.49 2.51
N ALA A 57 -24.31 2.53 3.36
CA ALA A 57 -23.66 1.23 3.39
C ALA A 57 -23.82 0.47 2.05
N GLU A 58 -25.02 0.48 1.47
CA GLU A 58 -25.27 -0.10 0.14
C GLU A 58 -24.43 0.58 -0.94
N ARG A 59 -24.43 1.92 -0.98
CA ARG A 59 -23.62 2.69 -1.94
C ARG A 59 -22.11 2.41 -1.81
N LEU A 60 -21.59 2.28 -0.60
CA LEU A 60 -20.19 1.94 -0.39
C LEU A 60 -19.85 0.54 -0.90
N ARG A 61 -20.76 -0.44 -0.75
CA ARG A 61 -20.57 -1.79 -1.33
C ARG A 61 -20.68 -1.78 -2.85
N GLU A 62 -21.56 -0.97 -3.43
CA GLU A 62 -21.66 -0.81 -4.89
C GLU A 62 -20.38 -0.22 -5.49
N ALA A 63 -19.78 0.74 -4.78
CA ALA A 63 -18.64 1.52 -5.24
C ALA A 63 -17.28 1.01 -4.71
N GLU A 64 -17.24 -0.12 -3.98
CA GLU A 64 -16.02 -0.60 -3.30
C GLU A 64 -14.81 -0.72 -4.25
N PHE A 65 -15.06 -1.06 -5.52
CA PHE A 65 -14.02 -1.24 -6.52
C PHE A 65 -13.21 0.03 -6.81
N LEU A 66 -13.75 1.22 -6.51
CA LEU A 66 -13.08 2.52 -6.69
C LEU A 66 -11.89 2.72 -5.73
N TRP A 67 -11.88 2.01 -4.59
CA TRP A 67 -10.84 2.12 -3.56
C TRP A 67 -10.28 0.78 -3.10
N ARG A 68 -10.67 -0.34 -3.74
CA ARG A 68 -10.25 -1.69 -3.33
C ARG A 68 -8.84 -2.08 -3.78
N SER A 69 -8.55 -1.99 -5.09
CA SER A 69 -7.32 -2.56 -5.68
C SER A 69 -6.47 -1.56 -6.47
N SER A 70 -7.08 -0.46 -6.89
CA SER A 70 -6.42 0.68 -7.52
C SER A 70 -7.19 1.93 -7.14
N GLN A 71 -6.52 3.07 -7.09
CA GLN A 71 -7.13 4.35 -6.75
C GLN A 71 -6.99 5.28 -7.96
N ALA A 72 -8.05 6.04 -8.23
CA ALA A 72 -7.99 7.08 -9.26
C ALA A 72 -7.08 8.21 -8.79
N ASP A 73 -6.27 8.77 -9.70
CA ASP A 73 -5.26 9.78 -9.37
C ASP A 73 -5.85 11.02 -8.67
N PHE A 74 -7.09 11.41 -8.99
CA PHE A 74 -7.77 12.55 -8.36
C PHE A 74 -8.11 12.33 -6.87
N LEU A 75 -8.10 11.08 -6.38
CA LEU A 75 -8.29 10.78 -4.95
C LEU A 75 -7.00 10.94 -4.14
N LEU A 76 -5.84 11.11 -4.80
CA LEU A 76 -4.56 11.42 -4.17
C LEU A 76 -4.05 12.76 -4.72
N PRO A 77 -4.47 13.89 -4.15
CA PRO A 77 -4.19 15.19 -4.72
C PRO A 77 -2.70 15.50 -4.73
N ALA A 78 -2.15 15.83 -5.90
CA ALA A 78 -0.76 16.24 -6.04
C ALA A 78 -0.43 17.53 -5.26
N ARG A 79 -1.44 18.35 -4.97
CA ARG A 79 -1.33 19.56 -4.16
C ARG A 79 -2.39 19.53 -3.05
N PRO A 80 -2.12 18.81 -1.96
CA PRO A 80 -3.08 18.69 -0.87
C PRO A 80 -3.51 20.04 -0.29
N ARG A 81 -4.75 20.10 0.18
CA ARG A 81 -5.35 21.28 0.84
C ARG A 81 -5.60 21.00 2.33
N PRO A 82 -5.72 22.06 3.15
CA PRO A 82 -5.97 21.90 4.58
C PRO A 82 -7.26 21.13 4.92
N THR A 83 -8.31 21.24 4.10
CA THR A 83 -9.61 20.63 4.37
C THR A 83 -10.09 19.70 3.25
N LEU A 84 -10.91 18.71 3.61
CA LEU A 84 -11.53 17.81 2.65
C LEU A 84 -12.38 18.58 1.64
N ALA A 85 -13.14 19.59 2.08
CA ALA A 85 -13.98 20.39 1.21
C ALA A 85 -13.18 21.10 0.10
N GLU A 86 -12.03 21.70 0.46
CA GLU A 86 -11.16 22.35 -0.53
C GLU A 86 -10.54 21.36 -1.52
N GLU A 87 -10.17 20.15 -1.08
CA GLU A 87 -9.67 19.10 -1.98
C GLU A 87 -10.77 18.60 -2.93
N LEU A 88 -12.00 18.44 -2.44
CA LEU A 88 -13.15 18.08 -3.27
C LEU A 88 -13.51 19.19 -4.28
N ASP A 89 -13.36 20.46 -3.89
CA ASP A 89 -13.53 21.59 -4.81
C ASP A 89 -12.49 21.57 -5.94
N ASP A 90 -11.25 21.18 -5.63
CA ASP A 90 -10.22 20.99 -6.65
C ASP A 90 -10.56 19.79 -7.57
N VAL A 91 -11.17 18.72 -7.05
CA VAL A 91 -11.67 17.61 -7.86
C VAL A 91 -12.79 18.05 -8.82
N ASP A 92 -13.71 18.89 -8.37
CA ASP A 92 -14.82 19.40 -9.20
C ASP A 92 -14.36 20.27 -10.37
N ARG A 93 -13.17 20.88 -10.26
CA ARG A 93 -12.55 21.72 -11.29
C ARG A 93 -11.77 20.91 -12.35
N ILE A 94 -11.57 19.61 -12.14
CA ILE A 94 -10.92 18.74 -13.13
C ILE A 94 -11.81 18.67 -14.37
N ASP A 95 -11.20 18.83 -15.55
CA ASP A 95 -11.91 18.66 -16.81
C ASP A 95 -12.38 17.20 -17.00
N ASP A 96 -13.47 17.02 -17.74
CA ASP A 96 -14.10 15.70 -17.86
C ASP A 96 -13.17 14.66 -18.50
N GLU A 97 -12.27 15.07 -19.41
CA GLU A 97 -11.31 14.16 -20.05
C GLU A 97 -10.31 13.59 -19.04
N ALA A 98 -9.69 14.46 -18.23
CA ALA A 98 -8.77 14.06 -17.18
C ALA A 98 -9.48 13.24 -16.08
N TYR A 99 -10.71 13.64 -15.70
CA TYR A 99 -11.51 12.93 -14.70
C TYR A 99 -11.85 11.51 -15.14
N VAL A 100 -12.37 11.35 -16.37
CA VAL A 100 -12.75 10.05 -16.94
C VAL A 100 -11.53 9.15 -17.08
N THR A 101 -10.42 9.68 -17.61
CA THR A 101 -9.17 8.93 -17.78
C THR A 101 -8.67 8.36 -16.45
N ALA A 102 -8.67 9.17 -15.38
CA ALA A 102 -8.25 8.73 -14.04
C ALA A 102 -9.26 7.76 -13.40
N ALA A 103 -10.58 8.00 -13.55
CA ALA A 103 -11.62 7.12 -13.01
C ALA A 103 -11.58 5.72 -13.64
N LEU A 104 -11.33 5.64 -14.96
CA LEU A 104 -11.32 4.37 -15.69
C LEU A 104 -10.19 3.41 -15.28
N VAL A 105 -9.15 3.90 -14.59
CA VAL A 105 -8.08 3.06 -14.04
C VAL A 105 -8.65 1.97 -13.12
N THR A 106 -9.65 2.34 -12.32
CA THR A 106 -10.28 1.46 -11.33
C THR A 106 -11.31 0.51 -11.94
N THR A 107 -11.86 0.84 -13.11
CA THR A 107 -12.95 0.10 -13.75
C THR A 107 -12.46 -0.82 -14.87
N CYS A 108 -11.45 -0.39 -15.64
CA CYS A 108 -10.89 -1.16 -16.75
C CYS A 108 -9.58 -1.89 -16.35
N GLY A 109 -9.00 -1.52 -15.20
CA GLY A 109 -7.80 -2.10 -14.63
C GLY A 109 -6.51 -1.34 -14.97
N SER A 110 -5.43 -1.74 -14.31
CA SER A 110 -4.14 -1.04 -14.29
C SER A 110 -3.30 -1.17 -15.56
N ASN A 111 -3.80 -1.89 -16.59
CA ASN A 111 -3.28 -1.85 -17.95
C ASN A 111 -3.84 -0.58 -18.61
N ARG A 112 -3.26 0.55 -18.24
CA ARG A 112 -3.67 1.90 -18.65
C ARG A 112 -4.01 1.91 -20.14
N LEU A 113 -5.17 2.49 -20.47
CA LEU A 113 -5.40 3.02 -21.82
C LEU A 113 -4.15 3.82 -22.17
N ARG A 114 -3.45 3.42 -23.25
CA ARG A 114 -2.17 4.02 -23.62
C ARG A 114 -2.35 5.54 -23.68
N SER A 115 -1.35 6.31 -23.24
CA SER A 115 -1.37 7.79 -23.24
C SER A 115 -1.67 8.44 -24.61
N ALA A 116 -1.70 7.66 -25.69
CA ALA A 116 -2.00 8.08 -27.05
C ALA A 116 -3.32 7.48 -27.59
N ALA A 117 -4.13 6.84 -26.75
CA ALA A 117 -5.43 6.34 -27.14
C ALA A 117 -6.41 7.52 -27.33
N PRO A 118 -7.28 7.49 -28.35
CA PRO A 118 -8.37 8.46 -28.48
C PRO A 118 -9.25 8.50 -27.23
N SER A 119 -9.78 9.67 -26.91
CA SER A 119 -10.69 9.85 -25.77
C SER A 119 -11.94 8.98 -25.91
N PRO A 120 -12.35 8.23 -24.88
CA PRO A 120 -13.61 7.49 -24.90
C PRO A 120 -14.85 8.41 -24.80
N LEU A 121 -14.68 9.70 -24.54
CA LEU A 121 -15.77 10.69 -24.58
C LEU A 121 -16.06 11.16 -26.00
N THR A 122 -15.07 11.14 -26.90
CA THR A 122 -15.21 11.67 -28.26
C THR A 122 -15.05 10.60 -29.35
N ASP A 123 -14.39 9.48 -29.08
CA ASP A 123 -14.14 8.39 -30.03
C ASP A 123 -14.97 7.14 -29.69
N ALA A 124 -15.84 6.74 -30.61
CA ALA A 124 -16.77 5.63 -30.41
C ALA A 124 -16.04 4.29 -30.19
N SER A 125 -14.92 4.05 -30.89
CA SER A 125 -14.16 2.81 -30.74
C SER A 125 -13.39 2.77 -29.42
N ALA A 126 -12.91 3.90 -28.92
CA ALA A 126 -12.32 4.00 -27.59
C ALA A 126 -13.37 3.80 -26.49
N ARG A 127 -14.57 4.35 -26.70
CA ARG A 127 -15.72 4.13 -25.81
C ARG A 127 -16.09 2.65 -25.72
N GLU A 128 -16.26 1.98 -26.85
CA GLU A 128 -16.57 0.53 -26.93
C GLU A 128 -15.49 -0.29 -26.21
N ARG A 129 -14.21 -0.04 -26.50
CA ARG A 129 -13.10 -0.72 -25.80
C ARG A 129 -13.12 -0.50 -24.28
N ALA A 130 -13.43 0.70 -23.82
CA ALA A 130 -13.50 0.99 -22.39
C ALA A 130 -14.64 0.21 -21.71
N LEU A 131 -15.79 0.13 -22.37
CA LEU A 131 -16.95 -0.63 -21.90
C LEU A 131 -16.67 -2.14 -21.89
N ASP A 132 -16.04 -2.69 -22.94
CA ASP A 132 -15.64 -4.11 -22.99
C ASP A 132 -14.69 -4.46 -21.83
N LEU A 133 -13.70 -3.61 -21.56
CA LEU A 133 -12.77 -3.80 -20.45
C LEU A 133 -13.47 -3.71 -19.09
N ALA A 134 -14.44 -2.81 -18.93
CA ALA A 134 -15.22 -2.69 -17.71
C ALA A 134 -16.15 -3.91 -17.50
N GLN A 135 -16.82 -4.37 -18.56
CA GLN A 135 -17.65 -5.57 -18.56
C GLN A 135 -16.85 -6.82 -18.16
N ALA A 136 -15.61 -6.95 -18.65
CA ALA A 136 -14.71 -8.04 -18.25
C ALA A 136 -14.38 -8.04 -16.74
N ARG A 137 -14.57 -6.93 -16.02
CA ARG A 137 -14.41 -6.84 -14.55
C ARG A 137 -15.69 -7.13 -13.78
N GLY A 138 -16.85 -7.03 -14.43
CA GLY A 138 -18.14 -7.38 -13.87
C GLY A 138 -19.20 -6.28 -14.02
N PRO A 139 -20.45 -6.60 -13.68
CA PRO A 139 -21.61 -5.74 -13.96
C PRO A 139 -21.59 -4.40 -13.22
N ARG A 140 -20.92 -4.32 -12.06
CA ARG A 140 -20.80 -3.06 -11.30
C ARG A 140 -19.90 -2.05 -12.01
N GLN A 141 -18.75 -2.51 -12.52
CA GLN A 141 -17.79 -1.70 -13.25
C GLN A 141 -18.35 -1.28 -14.61
N GLU A 142 -19.03 -2.19 -15.32
CA GLU A 142 -19.75 -1.89 -16.57
C GLU A 142 -20.75 -0.75 -16.36
N ALA A 143 -21.68 -0.92 -15.43
CA ALA A 143 -22.71 0.09 -15.16
C ALA A 143 -22.11 1.43 -14.68
N PHE A 144 -20.97 1.41 -13.99
CA PHE A 144 -20.25 2.63 -13.62
C PHE A 144 -19.62 3.29 -14.84
N ALA A 145 -18.93 2.54 -15.71
CA ALA A 145 -18.30 3.05 -16.92
C ALA A 145 -19.33 3.63 -17.90
N GLU A 146 -20.47 2.98 -18.08
CA GLU A 146 -21.58 3.50 -18.89
C GLU A 146 -22.06 4.87 -18.42
N ARG A 147 -22.32 5.00 -17.10
CA ARG A 147 -22.74 6.28 -16.50
C ARG A 147 -21.65 7.34 -16.62
N LEU A 148 -20.41 6.97 -16.34
CA LEU A 148 -19.26 7.87 -16.40
C LEU A 148 -19.06 8.43 -17.81
N LEU A 149 -19.18 7.60 -18.85
CA LEU A 149 -19.00 8.02 -20.24
C LEU A 149 -20.24 8.73 -20.81
N ALA A 150 -21.40 8.61 -20.17
CA ALA A 150 -22.61 9.33 -20.54
C ALA A 150 -22.70 10.73 -19.91
N ASP A 151 -22.36 10.84 -18.62
CA ASP A 151 -22.42 12.08 -17.85
C ASP A 151 -21.32 12.11 -16.76
N PRO A 152 -20.08 12.51 -17.13
CA PRO A 152 -18.97 12.58 -16.20
C PRO A 152 -19.25 13.49 -15.00
N ALA A 153 -19.91 14.62 -15.22
CA ALA A 153 -20.21 15.61 -14.19
C ALA A 153 -21.18 15.05 -13.13
N ALA A 154 -22.23 14.33 -13.55
CA ALA A 154 -23.15 13.70 -12.62
C ALA A 154 -22.47 12.59 -11.79
N VAL A 155 -21.58 11.80 -12.40
CA VAL A 155 -20.81 10.79 -11.67
C VAL A 155 -19.86 11.45 -10.66
N ARG A 156 -19.15 12.51 -11.07
CA ARG A 156 -18.28 13.30 -10.18
C ARG A 156 -19.02 13.86 -8.98
N ALA A 157 -20.18 14.48 -9.21
CA ALA A 157 -21.04 14.97 -8.14
C ALA A 157 -21.56 13.86 -7.20
N ARG A 158 -21.84 12.66 -7.73
CA ARG A 158 -22.24 11.50 -6.90
C ARG A 158 -21.09 10.98 -6.04
N VAL A 159 -19.87 10.92 -6.58
CA VAL A 159 -18.67 10.55 -5.83
C VAL A 159 -18.42 11.56 -4.70
N ARG A 160 -18.44 12.87 -5.02
CA ARG A 160 -18.30 13.95 -4.02
C ARG A 160 -19.28 13.79 -2.86
N ARG A 161 -20.58 13.70 -3.15
CA ARG A 161 -21.64 13.51 -2.12
C ARG A 161 -21.42 12.25 -1.29
N THR A 162 -20.80 11.22 -1.86
CA THR A 162 -20.47 9.99 -1.12
C THR A 162 -19.34 10.22 -0.14
N LEU A 163 -18.29 10.90 -0.56
CA LEU A 163 -17.16 11.24 0.29
C LEU A 163 -17.57 12.19 1.43
N GLU A 164 -18.39 13.20 1.14
CA GLU A 164 -18.95 14.11 2.17
C GLU A 164 -19.77 13.34 3.22
N GLN A 165 -20.63 12.41 2.79
CA GLN A 165 -21.40 11.59 3.74
C GLN A 165 -20.55 10.61 4.54
N CYS A 166 -19.39 10.19 4.03
CA CYS A 166 -18.42 9.41 4.78
C CYS A 166 -17.65 10.28 5.79
N ALA A 167 -17.36 11.53 5.43
CA ALA A 167 -16.84 12.56 6.33
C ALA A 167 -17.73 12.70 7.56
N ASP A 168 -19.02 13.00 7.32
CA ASP A 168 -20.02 13.14 8.37
C ASP A 168 -20.17 11.87 9.23
N ALA A 169 -20.13 10.69 8.60
CA ALA A 169 -20.44 9.43 9.27
C ALA A 169 -19.31 8.92 10.18
N PHE A 170 -18.04 9.08 9.78
CA PHE A 170 -16.93 8.50 10.53
C PHE A 170 -15.61 9.27 10.42
N PHE A 171 -15.33 9.95 9.31
CA PHE A 171 -14.00 10.52 9.11
C PHE A 171 -13.76 11.78 9.94
N ASP A 172 -14.74 12.68 10.08
CA ASP A 172 -14.57 13.90 10.89
C ASP A 172 -14.29 13.59 12.37
N ALA A 173 -14.96 12.56 12.90
CA ALA A 173 -14.73 12.07 14.26
C ALA A 173 -13.31 11.51 14.44
N ALA A 174 -12.77 10.82 13.43
CA ALA A 174 -11.43 10.24 13.47
C ALA A 174 -10.32 11.27 13.14
N TRP A 175 -10.63 12.28 12.33
CA TRP A 175 -9.64 13.16 11.69
C TRP A 175 -8.77 13.91 12.68
N THR A 176 -9.33 14.35 13.81
CA THR A 176 -8.56 15.09 14.83
C THR A 176 -7.36 14.28 15.33
N GLY A 177 -7.55 12.99 15.61
CA GLY A 177 -6.46 12.11 16.06
C GLY A 177 -5.50 11.74 14.93
N VAL A 178 -6.04 11.50 13.73
CA VAL A 178 -5.25 11.16 12.53
C VAL A 178 -4.35 12.32 12.13
N ALA A 179 -4.87 13.55 12.06
CA ALA A 179 -4.14 14.75 11.67
C ALA A 179 -2.92 15.00 12.57
N VAL A 180 -3.01 14.71 13.87
CA VAL A 180 -1.87 14.83 14.80
C VAL A 180 -0.75 13.83 14.47
N ARG A 181 -1.10 12.59 14.12
CA ARG A 181 -0.14 11.56 13.70
C ARG A 181 0.53 11.95 12.37
N LEU A 182 -0.28 12.37 11.38
CA LEU A 182 0.22 12.85 10.09
C LEU A 182 1.17 14.05 10.26
N ALA A 183 0.80 15.05 11.07
CA ALA A 183 1.64 16.22 11.33
C ALA A 183 2.96 15.86 12.04
N THR A 184 2.96 14.81 12.88
CA THR A 184 4.17 14.33 13.54
C THR A 184 5.12 13.65 12.56
N ASP A 185 4.60 12.79 11.69
CA ASP A 185 5.40 12.17 10.63
C ASP A 185 5.96 13.22 9.65
N LEU A 186 5.13 14.17 9.20
CA LEU A 186 5.57 15.23 8.30
C LEU A 186 6.71 16.08 8.89
N ARG A 187 6.65 16.42 10.19
CA ARG A 187 7.74 17.12 10.87
C ARG A 187 9.05 16.35 10.80
N LEU A 188 9.01 15.03 11.03
CA LEU A 188 10.17 14.16 10.91
C LEU A 188 10.69 14.14 9.46
N LYS A 189 9.82 13.97 8.46
CA LYS A 189 10.21 13.92 7.05
C LYS A 189 10.82 15.24 6.58
N HIS A 190 10.24 16.37 6.97
CA HIS A 190 10.80 17.68 6.65
C HIS A 190 12.16 17.91 7.31
N ASP A 191 12.35 17.47 8.56
CA ASP A 191 13.64 17.60 9.25
C ASP A 191 14.72 16.73 8.59
N LEU A 192 14.40 15.47 8.27
CA LEU A 192 15.29 14.57 7.52
C LEU A 192 15.64 15.14 6.15
N LEU A 193 14.65 15.62 5.40
CA LEU A 193 14.87 16.22 4.07
C LEU A 193 15.83 17.40 4.15
N ARG A 194 15.67 18.29 5.15
CA ARG A 194 16.52 19.47 5.33
C ARG A 194 17.94 19.12 5.82
N ARG A 195 18.07 18.16 6.73
CA ARG A 195 19.35 17.87 7.42
C ARG A 195 20.18 16.76 6.78
N GLN A 196 19.51 15.76 6.21
CA GLN A 196 20.12 14.52 5.72
C GLN A 196 19.81 14.25 4.24
N GLY A 197 18.98 15.10 3.61
CA GLY A 197 18.68 15.03 2.17
C GLY A 197 17.56 14.06 1.80
N VAL A 198 17.32 13.96 0.49
CA VAL A 198 16.20 13.22 -0.10
C VAL A 198 16.24 11.73 0.25
N GLY A 199 17.41 11.10 0.11
CA GLY A 199 17.55 9.66 0.37
C GLY A 199 17.12 9.26 1.78
N ALA A 200 17.51 10.04 2.80
CA ALA A 200 17.12 9.79 4.20
C ALA A 200 15.62 9.99 4.44
N ALA A 201 15.02 11.01 3.84
CA ALA A 201 13.58 11.26 3.94
C ALA A 201 12.76 10.13 3.30
N LEU A 202 13.17 9.64 2.12
CA LEU A 202 12.51 8.53 1.42
C LEU A 202 12.64 7.21 2.18
N ALA A 203 13.85 6.88 2.66
CA ALA A 203 14.08 5.67 3.45
C ALA A 203 13.24 5.64 4.73
N SER A 204 12.99 6.80 5.34
CA SER A 204 12.10 6.93 6.49
C SER A 204 10.61 6.80 6.15
N ALA A 205 10.21 7.01 4.88
CA ALA A 205 8.83 6.91 4.44
C ALA A 205 8.43 5.45 4.20
N SER A 206 9.30 4.67 3.55
CA SER A 206 9.12 3.22 3.38
C SER A 206 10.42 2.57 2.91
N GLY A 207 10.72 1.37 3.42
CA GLY A 207 11.83 0.55 2.92
C GLY A 207 11.66 0.11 1.46
N ALA A 208 10.47 0.27 0.88
CA ALA A 208 10.21 0.00 -0.54
C ALA A 208 10.49 1.21 -1.45
N VAL A 209 10.89 2.37 -0.91
CA VAL A 209 11.19 3.58 -1.69
C VAL A 209 12.64 3.97 -1.47
N ALA A 210 13.41 4.07 -2.55
CA ALA A 210 14.83 4.43 -2.51
C ALA A 210 15.15 5.50 -3.55
N LEU A 211 16.16 6.32 -3.26
CA LEU A 211 16.81 7.18 -4.25
C LEU A 211 17.92 6.38 -4.94
N ALA A 212 17.96 6.43 -6.26
CA ALA A 212 19.05 5.83 -7.02
C ALA A 212 20.40 6.53 -6.69
N PRO A 213 21.55 5.83 -6.82
CA PRO A 213 22.86 6.38 -6.43
C PRO A 213 23.26 7.67 -7.16
N ASP A 214 22.75 7.87 -8.37
CA ASP A 214 22.94 9.08 -9.19
C ASP A 214 22.08 10.27 -8.71
N GLY A 215 21.09 10.04 -7.86
CA GLY A 215 20.20 11.07 -7.32
C GLY A 215 19.06 11.47 -8.27
N ASP A 216 19.02 10.87 -9.46
CA ASP A 216 18.17 11.32 -10.57
C ASP A 216 16.87 10.52 -10.71
N CYS A 217 16.70 9.47 -9.90
CA CYS A 217 15.56 8.58 -9.99
C CYS A 217 15.11 8.09 -8.62
N ILE A 218 13.81 8.12 -8.38
CA ILE A 218 13.19 7.42 -7.25
C ILE A 218 12.76 6.04 -7.74
N VAL A 219 13.21 5.01 -7.04
CA VAL A 219 12.86 3.62 -7.30
C VAL A 219 11.90 3.14 -6.22
N VAL A 220 10.77 2.61 -6.65
CA VAL A 220 9.75 2.02 -5.79
C VAL A 220 9.64 0.53 -6.10
N ASP A 221 9.83 -0.32 -5.10
CA ASP A 221 9.62 -1.77 -5.23
C ASP A 221 8.12 -2.05 -5.45
N LYS A 222 7.80 -2.62 -6.61
CA LYS A 222 6.44 -2.83 -7.09
C LYS A 222 6.34 -4.09 -7.93
N LEU A 223 5.18 -4.74 -7.90
CA LEU A 223 4.90 -5.95 -8.69
C LEU A 223 4.97 -5.79 -10.21
N GLN A 224 5.16 -4.58 -10.75
CA GLN A 224 5.23 -4.30 -12.18
C GLN A 224 6.35 -3.33 -12.51
N ASP A 225 7.10 -3.60 -13.57
CA ASP A 225 8.08 -2.65 -14.10
C ASP A 225 7.37 -1.51 -14.83
N LYS A 226 7.46 -0.29 -14.28
CA LYS A 226 6.84 0.91 -14.84
C LYS A 226 7.80 2.09 -14.75
N ALA A 227 7.59 3.09 -15.60
CA ALA A 227 8.33 4.34 -15.56
C ALA A 227 7.37 5.52 -15.68
N THR A 228 7.73 6.62 -15.02
CA THR A 228 7.08 7.92 -15.13
C THR A 228 8.12 9.02 -14.89
N SER A 229 7.75 10.25 -15.14
CA SER A 229 8.62 11.40 -14.98
C SER A 229 7.92 12.49 -14.17
N ALA A 230 8.69 13.14 -13.30
CA ALA A 230 8.28 14.28 -12.51
C ALA A 230 8.72 15.63 -13.13
N HIS A 231 9.23 15.64 -14.37
CA HIS A 231 9.78 16.82 -15.02
C HIS A 231 8.78 18.00 -14.99
N GLY A 232 9.19 19.12 -14.40
CA GLY A 232 8.40 20.36 -14.30
C GLY A 232 7.27 20.36 -13.26
N THR A 233 6.81 19.20 -12.77
CA THR A 233 5.66 19.08 -11.85
C THR A 233 6.09 18.81 -10.41
N GLY A 234 7.01 17.87 -10.20
CA GLY A 234 7.47 17.43 -8.87
C GLY A 234 6.92 16.07 -8.45
N VAL A 235 7.20 15.67 -7.20
CA VAL A 235 6.65 14.45 -6.59
C VAL A 235 6.05 14.80 -5.24
N THR A 236 4.81 14.37 -4.98
CA THR A 236 4.17 14.57 -3.68
C THR A 236 4.12 13.27 -2.91
N PHE A 237 4.51 13.33 -1.64
CA PHE A 237 4.52 12.23 -0.69
C PHE A 237 3.45 12.48 0.37
N ILE A 238 2.48 11.59 0.48
CA ILE A 238 1.34 11.72 1.38
C ILE A 238 1.43 10.63 2.47
N PRO A 239 1.70 10.95 3.74
CA PRO A 239 1.60 9.97 4.81
C PRO A 239 0.14 9.55 5.01
N SER A 240 -0.08 8.32 5.47
CA SER A 240 -1.41 7.82 5.81
C SER A 240 -1.39 6.95 7.07
N VAL A 241 -2.35 7.17 7.97
CA VAL A 241 -2.52 6.32 9.16
C VAL A 241 -3.25 5.03 8.78
N PHE A 242 -4.30 5.14 7.96
CA PHE A 242 -5.09 4.01 7.49
C PHE A 242 -4.50 3.30 6.26
N GLY A 243 -3.36 3.77 5.74
CA GLY A 243 -2.73 3.20 4.54
C GLY A 243 -1.91 1.93 4.77
N SER A 244 -1.52 1.61 6.01
CA SER A 244 -0.65 0.45 6.29
C SER A 244 -1.34 -0.90 6.04
N PRO A 245 -0.77 -1.82 5.24
CA PRO A 245 0.65 -1.91 4.86
C PRO A 245 0.98 -1.40 3.45
N HIS A 246 0.02 -0.75 2.77
CA HIS A 246 0.15 -0.39 1.37
C HIS A 246 1.01 0.85 1.15
N LEU A 247 1.87 0.76 0.14
CA LEU A 247 2.45 1.91 -0.52
C LEU A 247 1.66 2.15 -1.80
N VAL A 248 1.03 3.30 -1.99
CA VAL A 248 0.26 3.59 -3.21
C VAL A 248 1.01 4.60 -4.05
N VAL A 249 1.13 4.33 -5.35
CA VAL A 249 1.73 5.29 -6.29
C VAL A 249 0.79 5.50 -7.46
N VAL A 250 0.33 6.74 -7.62
CA VAL A 250 -0.50 7.18 -8.75
C VAL A 250 0.34 8.08 -9.65
N HIS A 251 0.20 7.89 -10.96
CA HIS A 251 1.07 8.50 -11.98
C HIS A 251 0.47 8.34 -13.38
N ALA A 252 -0.84 8.55 -13.53
CA ALA A 252 -1.50 8.57 -14.83
C ALA A 252 -0.83 9.60 -15.76
N PRO A 253 -0.84 9.38 -17.08
CA PRO A 253 -0.28 10.36 -18.01
C PRO A 253 -0.88 11.75 -17.81
N GLY A 254 -0.04 12.79 -17.75
CA GLY A 254 -0.45 14.16 -17.48
C GLY A 254 -0.63 14.51 -15.99
N TRP A 255 -0.59 13.52 -15.10
CA TRP A 255 -0.67 13.73 -13.66
C TRP A 255 0.73 13.82 -13.04
N GLN A 256 0.86 14.69 -12.04
CA GLN A 256 2.05 14.72 -11.19
C GLN A 256 2.10 13.43 -10.37
N PRO A 257 3.24 12.72 -10.30
CA PRO A 257 3.37 11.53 -9.47
C PRO A 257 3.10 11.81 -7.99
N VAL A 258 2.29 10.94 -7.37
CA VAL A 258 2.00 10.99 -5.93
C VAL A 258 2.27 9.63 -5.31
N VAL A 259 3.00 9.63 -4.19
CA VAL A 259 3.34 8.45 -3.39
C VAL A 259 2.66 8.58 -2.04
N GLN A 260 1.61 7.79 -1.79
CA GLN A 260 1.03 7.66 -0.46
C GLN A 260 1.74 6.52 0.28
N TYR A 261 2.20 6.78 1.50
CA TYR A 261 2.96 5.82 2.32
C TYR A 261 2.38 5.71 3.73
N PRO A 262 2.48 4.55 4.39
CA PRO A 262 1.97 4.40 5.73
C PRO A 262 2.84 5.17 6.72
N VAL A 263 2.20 5.86 7.67
CA VAL A 263 2.91 6.41 8.82
C VAL A 263 3.54 5.25 9.59
N ALA A 264 4.83 5.35 9.87
CA ALA A 264 5.51 4.38 10.70
C ALA A 264 4.83 4.33 12.08
N GLU A 265 4.26 3.18 12.43
CA GLU A 265 3.82 2.97 13.81
C GLU A 265 5.05 2.91 14.71
N PRO A 266 5.02 3.49 15.92
CA PRO A 266 6.05 3.29 16.93
C PRO A 266 5.98 1.85 17.45
N GLY A 267 6.46 0.90 16.65
CA GLY A 267 6.59 -0.52 16.92
C GLY A 267 7.81 -1.06 16.17
N PRO A 268 8.52 -2.07 16.70
CA PRO A 268 9.75 -2.53 16.08
C PRO A 268 9.43 -3.49 14.94
N ALA A 269 9.41 -3.00 13.69
CA ALA A 269 9.90 -3.76 12.53
C ALA A 269 9.92 -2.85 11.30
N GLU A 270 11.11 -2.63 10.74
CA GLU A 270 11.24 -2.23 9.34
C GLU A 270 10.50 -3.25 8.45
N PRO A 271 9.90 -2.82 7.32
CA PRO A 271 9.25 -3.74 6.39
C PRO A 271 10.21 -4.86 5.98
N VAL A 272 9.85 -6.11 6.26
CA VAL A 272 10.69 -7.27 5.92
C VAL A 272 10.73 -7.43 4.39
N PRO A 273 11.89 -7.42 3.71
CA PRO A 273 11.97 -7.55 2.25
C PRO A 273 11.30 -8.82 1.71
N LEU A 274 10.73 -8.77 0.50
CA LEU A 274 10.06 -9.92 -0.12
C LEU A 274 10.99 -11.13 -0.22
N GLU A 275 12.29 -10.93 -0.48
CA GLU A 275 13.26 -12.03 -0.51
C GLU A 275 13.39 -12.73 0.85
N THR A 276 13.29 -11.98 1.94
CA THR A 276 13.34 -12.53 3.31
C THR A 276 12.08 -13.32 3.61
N VAL A 277 10.91 -12.85 3.17
CA VAL A 277 9.64 -13.58 3.30
C VAL A 277 9.70 -14.90 2.51
N THR A 278 10.13 -14.85 1.24
CA THR A 278 10.29 -16.03 0.39
C THR A 278 11.26 -17.04 1.01
N LEU A 279 12.41 -16.57 1.52
CA LEU A 279 13.39 -17.42 2.21
C LEU A 279 12.79 -18.12 3.44
N ARG A 280 11.92 -17.45 4.20
CA ARG A 280 11.20 -18.03 5.35
C ARG A 280 10.17 -19.07 4.89
N LEU A 281 9.40 -18.80 3.85
CA LEU A 281 8.43 -19.75 3.29
C LEU A 281 9.12 -21.02 2.77
N ASP A 282 10.19 -20.87 2.00
CA ASP A 282 11.01 -21.99 1.51
C ASP A 282 11.57 -22.82 2.67
N ALA A 283 12.03 -22.14 3.73
CA ALA A 283 12.50 -22.81 4.94
C ALA A 283 11.38 -23.55 5.68
N LEU A 284 10.11 -23.13 5.57
CA LEU A 284 8.97 -23.79 6.23
C LEU A 284 8.31 -24.87 5.38
N ALA A 285 8.47 -24.84 4.05
CA ALA A 285 7.88 -25.79 3.10
C ALA A 285 8.46 -27.23 3.17
N HIS A 286 9.10 -27.62 4.28
CA HIS A 286 9.70 -28.95 4.45
C HIS A 286 9.21 -29.61 5.75
N PRO A 287 8.61 -30.82 5.68
CA PRO A 287 7.97 -31.47 6.82
C PRO A 287 8.89 -31.65 8.05
N LEU A 288 10.14 -32.09 7.84
CA LEU A 288 11.11 -32.24 8.94
C LEU A 288 11.45 -30.91 9.63
N ARG A 289 11.51 -29.79 8.89
CA ARG A 289 11.81 -28.47 9.49
C ARG A 289 10.65 -28.01 10.38
N LEU A 290 9.41 -28.25 9.95
CA LEU A 290 8.23 -28.00 10.79
C LEU A 290 8.20 -28.87 12.06
N ARG A 291 8.59 -30.15 11.96
CA ARG A 291 8.71 -31.04 13.12
C ARG A 291 9.75 -30.52 14.13
N LEU A 292 10.93 -30.13 13.67
CA LEU A 292 11.97 -29.53 14.51
C LEU A 292 11.50 -28.22 15.16
N LEU A 293 10.80 -27.35 14.41
CA LEU A 293 10.21 -26.13 14.97
C LEU A 293 9.16 -26.41 16.04
N ARG A 294 8.32 -27.45 15.89
CA ARG A 294 7.36 -27.85 16.93
C ARG A 294 8.04 -28.26 18.23
N THR A 295 9.19 -28.93 18.16
CA THR A 295 10.00 -29.22 19.36
C THR A 295 10.61 -27.95 19.95
N LEU A 296 11.17 -27.08 19.11
CA LEU A 296 11.78 -25.82 19.53
C LEU A 296 10.78 -24.79 20.08
N ALA A 297 9.50 -24.89 19.69
CA ALA A 297 8.42 -24.09 20.26
C ALA A 297 8.16 -24.40 21.74
N ARG A 298 8.59 -25.58 22.22
CA ARG A 298 8.51 -25.97 23.64
C ARG A 298 9.70 -25.50 24.48
N GLY A 299 10.74 -24.98 23.83
CA GLY A 299 11.93 -24.43 24.50
C GLY A 299 13.23 -24.65 23.72
N PRO A 300 14.35 -24.09 24.19
CA PRO A 300 15.65 -24.24 23.52
C PRO A 300 16.20 -25.67 23.60
N HIS A 301 16.71 -26.20 22.48
CA HIS A 301 17.29 -27.55 22.38
C HIS A 301 18.63 -27.54 21.65
N THR A 302 19.50 -28.49 21.98
CA THR A 302 20.74 -28.78 21.25
C THR A 302 20.47 -29.62 20.00
N THR A 303 21.40 -29.59 19.04
CA THR A 303 21.35 -30.48 17.86
C THR A 303 21.27 -31.96 18.25
N GLY A 304 21.94 -32.36 19.34
CA GLY A 304 21.93 -33.73 19.83
C GLY A 304 20.57 -34.16 20.38
N GLU A 305 19.93 -33.31 21.19
CA GLU A 305 18.58 -33.57 21.72
C GLU A 305 17.55 -33.66 20.59
N LEU A 306 17.63 -32.78 19.59
CA LEU A 306 16.75 -32.80 18.42
C LEU A 306 16.97 -34.04 17.54
N ALA A 307 18.23 -34.46 17.37
CA ALA A 307 18.58 -35.67 16.63
C ALA A 307 18.01 -36.92 17.31
N HIS A 308 18.13 -37.01 18.64
CA HIS A 308 17.55 -38.11 19.40
C HIS A 308 16.02 -38.12 19.34
N ALA A 309 15.37 -36.98 19.55
CA ALA A 309 13.91 -36.86 19.60
C ALA A 309 13.19 -37.23 18.28
N TRP A 310 13.89 -37.16 17.15
CA TRP A 310 13.33 -37.45 15.83
C TRP A 310 14.01 -38.61 15.10
N GLU A 311 14.89 -39.36 15.79
CA GLU A 311 15.64 -40.49 15.23
C GLU A 311 16.45 -40.13 13.97
N LEU A 312 17.05 -38.94 13.97
CA LEU A 312 17.83 -38.41 12.85
C LEU A 312 19.32 -38.38 13.17
N SER A 313 20.15 -38.31 12.14
CA SER A 313 21.58 -38.07 12.32
C SER A 313 21.84 -36.60 12.75
N ARG A 314 22.86 -36.38 13.60
CA ARG A 314 23.27 -35.01 13.98
C ARG A 314 23.65 -34.13 12.78
N PRO A 315 24.35 -34.62 11.73
CA PRO A 315 24.62 -33.85 10.52
C PRO A 315 23.34 -33.42 9.79
N GLU A 316 22.35 -34.30 9.69
CA GLU A 316 21.07 -34.00 9.05
C GLU A 316 20.29 -32.92 9.81
N VAL A 317 20.18 -33.03 11.13
CA VAL A 317 19.55 -31.99 11.97
C VAL A 317 20.31 -30.67 11.85
N SER A 318 21.64 -30.71 11.85
CA SER A 318 22.47 -29.50 11.69
C SER A 318 22.18 -28.78 10.37
N ARG A 319 22.02 -29.52 9.27
CA ARG A 319 21.64 -28.97 7.95
C ARG A 319 20.27 -28.29 8.00
N HIS A 320 19.27 -28.91 8.62
CA HIS A 320 17.94 -28.29 8.76
C HIS A 320 17.97 -27.03 9.63
N LEU A 321 18.70 -27.06 10.74
CA LEU A 321 18.86 -25.90 11.63
C LEU A 321 19.63 -24.75 10.95
N ALA A 322 20.57 -25.07 10.06
CA ALA A 322 21.29 -24.06 9.29
C ALA A 322 20.35 -23.30 8.32
N VAL A 323 19.46 -24.03 7.62
CA VAL A 323 18.45 -23.42 6.74
C VAL A 323 17.51 -22.52 7.53
N LEU A 324 16.95 -23.02 8.63
CA LEU A 324 16.04 -22.24 9.49
C LEU A 324 16.70 -21.00 10.10
N ARG A 325 17.99 -21.08 10.44
CA ARG A 325 18.77 -19.95 10.93
C ARG A 325 19.06 -18.92 9.85
N ARG A 326 19.36 -19.36 8.63
CA ARG A 326 19.56 -18.47 7.48
C ARG A 326 18.29 -17.68 7.16
N ALA A 327 17.12 -18.32 7.29
CA ALA A 327 15.82 -17.66 7.18
C ALA A 327 15.47 -16.74 8.37
N GLY A 328 16.35 -16.60 9.36
CA GLY A 328 16.12 -15.75 10.52
C GLY A 328 15.10 -16.29 11.51
N LEU A 329 14.67 -17.56 11.41
CA LEU A 329 13.63 -18.14 12.28
C LEU A 329 14.19 -18.71 13.60
N LEU A 330 15.51 -18.88 13.69
CA LEU A 330 16.18 -19.44 14.87
C LEU A 330 17.30 -18.54 15.38
N THR A 331 17.52 -18.57 16.69
CA THR A 331 18.78 -18.14 17.30
C THR A 331 19.56 -19.34 17.82
N SER A 332 20.88 -19.22 17.84
CA SER A 332 21.78 -20.20 18.45
C SER A 332 22.63 -19.50 19.49
N ARG A 333 22.68 -20.02 20.71
CA ARG A 333 23.55 -19.50 21.78
C ARG A 333 24.38 -20.63 22.37
N ARG A 334 25.66 -20.36 22.61
CA ARG A 334 26.56 -21.31 23.29
C ARG A 334 26.38 -21.18 24.80
N HIS A 335 26.17 -22.31 25.47
CA HIS A 335 26.07 -22.40 26.92
C HIS A 335 27.05 -23.49 27.41
N GLY A 336 28.22 -23.05 27.88
CA GLY A 336 29.34 -23.95 28.19
C GLY A 336 29.80 -24.75 26.97
N ARG A 337 29.74 -26.08 27.06
CA ARG A 337 30.16 -27.00 25.98
C ARG A 337 29.05 -27.25 24.94
N TYR A 338 27.83 -26.77 25.15
CA TYR A 338 26.68 -27.05 24.29
C TYR A 338 26.24 -25.80 23.50
N VAL A 339 25.70 -26.02 22.30
CA VAL A 339 25.01 -24.99 21.51
C VAL A 339 23.52 -25.28 21.56
N ARG A 340 22.74 -24.32 22.06
CA ARG A 340 21.27 -24.40 22.12
C ARG A 340 20.66 -23.54 21.03
N HIS A 341 19.69 -24.10 20.33
CA HIS A 341 18.88 -23.43 19.32
C HIS A 341 17.53 -23.08 19.94
N ALA A 342 17.03 -21.88 19.66
CA ALA A 342 15.73 -21.42 20.11
C ALA A 342 14.96 -20.81 18.94
N LEU A 343 13.65 -21.09 18.90
CA LEU A 343 12.74 -20.49 17.94
C LEU A 343 12.55 -19.01 18.24
N LYS A 344 12.58 -18.17 17.19
CA LYS A 344 12.19 -16.76 17.30
C LYS A 344 10.70 -16.65 17.06
N VAL A 345 9.92 -16.81 18.13
CA VAL A 345 8.45 -16.81 18.08
C VAL A 345 7.89 -15.55 17.41
N PRO A 346 8.37 -14.31 17.71
CA PRO A 346 7.85 -13.11 17.06
C PRO A 346 8.01 -13.13 15.52
N ASP A 347 9.19 -13.53 15.04
CA ASP A 347 9.49 -13.63 13.59
C ASP A 347 8.60 -14.66 12.87
N LEU A 348 8.25 -15.76 13.55
CA LEU A 348 7.36 -16.78 12.98
C LEU A 348 5.89 -16.33 13.03
N SER A 349 5.46 -15.70 14.13
CA SER A 349 4.10 -15.20 14.30
C SER A 349 3.76 -14.07 13.32
N ALA A 350 4.74 -13.24 12.99
CA ALA A 350 4.58 -12.15 12.03
C ALA A 350 4.54 -12.63 10.57
N LEU A 351 4.92 -13.88 10.26
CA LEU A 351 5.12 -14.33 8.86
C LEU A 351 3.90 -14.11 7.95
N GLY A 352 2.69 -14.34 8.46
CA GLY A 352 1.46 -14.09 7.69
C GLY A 352 1.30 -12.61 7.36
N THR A 353 1.50 -11.74 8.36
CA THR A 353 1.47 -10.29 8.20
C THR A 353 2.60 -9.79 7.30
N ASP A 354 3.81 -10.31 7.45
CA ASP A 354 4.98 -9.98 6.63
C ASP A 354 4.75 -10.39 5.16
N LEU A 355 4.18 -11.58 4.93
CA LEU A 355 3.81 -12.05 3.59
C LEU A 355 2.74 -11.17 2.97
N LEU A 356 1.66 -10.91 3.71
CA LEU A 356 0.59 -10.05 3.25
C LEU A 356 1.13 -8.66 2.92
N ALA A 357 1.93 -8.05 3.80
CA ALA A 357 2.58 -6.77 3.55
C ALA A 357 3.56 -6.81 2.36
N ALA A 358 4.25 -7.93 2.11
CA ALA A 358 5.12 -8.09 0.94
C ALA A 358 4.35 -8.27 -0.38
N VAL A 359 3.17 -8.91 -0.35
CA VAL A 359 2.30 -9.10 -1.52
C VAL A 359 1.50 -7.85 -1.84
N LEU A 360 1.10 -7.09 -0.81
CA LEU A 360 0.25 -5.90 -0.93
C LEU A 360 1.03 -4.61 -1.19
N ARG A 361 2.36 -4.63 -0.98
CA ARG A 361 3.27 -3.60 -1.49
C ARG A 361 3.26 -3.59 -3.01
#